data_AF-A0A0Z8GA00-F1
#
_entry.id   AF-A0A0Z8GA00-F1
#
_cell.length_a   1.000
_cell.length_b   1.000
_cell.length_c   1.000
_cell.angle_alpha   90.00
_cell.angle_beta   90.00
_cell.angle_gamma   90.00
#
_symmetry.space_group_name_H-M   'P 1'
#
loop_
_entity.id
_entity.type
_entity.pdbx_description
1 polymer ?
#
loop_
_entity_poly.entity_id
_entity_poly.type
_entity_poly.pdbx_seq_one_letter_code
_entity_poly.pdbx_strand_id
1 'polypeptide(L)'
;MRAYSKELFSKKNRYSIRKLTVGAASVIVGISLFSGGTVLAEGTALADTPVETIENNDVSNTNEGVVDQDSSQTDEVVATDIEAVRTELNFAQSESQEAVAEWTPTSTPAGTVEVVEEEGIRYNRLSSVEGQDNSTNIGTFENTDLKMNADGSAEVSLSFVERSEPEKARFGVYLNHTDQNKHVLVGYDKGGWFWEYKSPSGSTWYQGQRVPAPERNVLYELSVNLTSTGEISASIISDSMTEAQELFVAKQIPEAAWNDLKNTRSAKLKVTSRDADRTVVDIVAKNQEGVSETASQPITNATTGTGETNTPTAPTTPTPVATENTAPTTIGPDWRPASTVQGTVGVVEVNGVRYNALASTTSNNNSENVALFVKEGLTVDASDNANLAVTFVENSEAGHGRFGVYLKHRDERNHIFVGYDSGGWFWEYKVNGQGNYLSNRSVQAPTKGSTNRLEISYKSDGQLNATVNGQNLFDTYTVGTEVRQALANDKRIALKLGTYGQQLTKVNVVADNQDGVKPVETTAEDAIVLNDSNVAYETLASDVLTAKIDRAFLKLARPIV
;
A
#
# COMPACT_ATOMS: atom_id res chain seq x y z
N MET A 1 -57.53 -35.61 23.79
CA MET A 1 -58.05 -34.55 22.90
C MET A 1 -57.31 -33.24 23.18
N ARG A 2 -57.31 -32.27 22.25
CA ARG A 2 -56.57 -30.99 22.35
C ARG A 2 -57.51 -29.83 22.72
N ALA A 3 -57.05 -28.84 23.48
CA ALA A 3 -57.17 -27.40 23.16
C ALA A 3 -56.53 -26.48 24.24
N TYR A 4 -56.09 -25.30 23.76
CA TYR A 4 -55.66 -24.03 24.37
C TYR A 4 -56.21 -23.61 25.76
N SER A 5 -55.64 -22.63 26.49
CA SER A 5 -54.68 -21.55 26.15
C SER A 5 -53.59 -21.39 27.24
N LYS A 6 -52.34 -20.93 27.00
CA LYS A 6 -51.86 -19.60 26.56
C LYS A 6 -52.39 -18.42 27.40
N GLU A 7 -51.55 -17.92 28.30
CA GLU A 7 -51.36 -16.51 28.71
C GLU A 7 -50.29 -16.48 29.84
N LEU A 8 -49.02 -16.22 29.52
CA LEU A 8 -47.95 -16.11 30.54
C LEU A 8 -46.81 -15.18 30.09
N PHE A 9 -46.38 -14.35 31.04
CA PHE A 9 -45.21 -13.45 31.01
C PHE A 9 -45.17 -12.33 29.96
N SER A 10 -45.74 -11.19 30.35
CA SER A 10 -45.24 -9.90 29.88
C SER A 10 -43.81 -9.65 30.42
N LYS A 11 -42.86 -9.38 29.51
CA LYS A 11 -41.56 -8.79 29.89
C LYS A 11 -41.10 -7.82 28.80
N LYS A 12 -40.98 -6.54 29.16
CA LYS A 12 -40.57 -5.46 28.25
C LYS A 12 -39.07 -5.51 28.02
N ASN A 13 -38.62 -6.14 26.95
CA ASN A 13 -37.27 -5.95 26.43
C ASN A 13 -37.24 -4.67 25.59
N ARG A 14 -36.48 -3.66 26.02
CA ARG A 14 -36.15 -2.49 25.18
C ARG A 14 -34.94 -2.85 24.33
N TYR A 15 -35.12 -2.93 23.02
CA TYR A 15 -34.01 -3.05 22.07
C TYR A 15 -33.64 -1.67 21.55
N SER A 16 -32.36 -1.29 21.66
CA SER A 16 -31.83 -0.10 21.01
C SER A 16 -31.37 -0.49 19.61
N ILE A 17 -32.04 0.04 18.58
CA ILE A 17 -31.64 -0.17 17.18
C ILE A 17 -30.45 0.75 16.90
N ARG A 18 -29.24 0.20 16.99
CA ARG A 18 -28.09 0.81 16.30
C ARG A 18 -28.30 0.65 14.78
N LYS A 19 -27.83 1.64 14.01
CA LYS A 19 -28.10 1.76 12.56
C LYS A 19 -27.86 0.44 11.83
N LEU A 20 -28.89 -0.04 11.13
CA LEU A 20 -28.81 -1.21 10.25
C LEU A 20 -28.53 -0.71 8.83
N THR A 21 -27.28 -0.84 8.39
CA THR A 21 -26.90 -0.51 7.00
C THR A 21 -27.47 -1.57 6.06
N VAL A 22 -28.27 -1.15 5.08
CA VAL A 22 -28.85 -2.06 4.09
C VAL A 22 -27.77 -2.45 3.09
N GLY A 23 -27.30 -3.69 3.18
CA GLY A 23 -26.42 -4.28 2.17
C GLY A 23 -27.18 -4.53 0.86
N ALA A 24 -26.58 -4.17 -0.27
CA ALA A 24 -27.13 -4.47 -1.58
C ALA A 24 -27.08 -5.98 -1.86
N ALA A 25 -28.25 -6.60 -2.03
CA ALA A 25 -28.38 -8.02 -2.38
C ALA A 25 -28.44 -8.19 -3.89
N SER A 26 -27.32 -8.54 -4.53
CA SER A 26 -27.26 -8.81 -5.97
C SER A 26 -28.06 -10.06 -6.34
N VAL A 27 -29.12 -9.89 -7.10
CA VAL A 27 -29.98 -10.99 -7.58
C VAL A 27 -29.39 -11.60 -8.85
N ILE A 28 -28.76 -12.77 -8.74
CA ILE A 28 -28.34 -13.56 -9.91
C ILE A 28 -29.58 -14.27 -10.49
N VAL A 29 -30.08 -13.76 -11.62
CA VAL A 29 -31.14 -14.43 -12.39
C VAL A 29 -30.50 -15.42 -13.36
N GLY A 30 -30.52 -16.71 -13.01
CA GLY A 30 -30.08 -17.78 -13.90
C GLY A 30 -31.08 -18.04 -15.03
N ILE A 31 -30.64 -17.95 -16.29
CA ILE A 31 -31.43 -18.36 -17.45
C ILE A 31 -31.01 -19.78 -17.85
N SER A 32 -31.76 -20.77 -17.37
CA SER A 32 -31.68 -22.15 -17.86
C SER A 32 -32.66 -22.34 -19.03
N LEU A 33 -32.14 -22.45 -20.25
CA LEU A 33 -32.94 -22.90 -21.41
C LEU A 33 -32.50 -24.29 -21.84
N PHE A 34 -33.39 -25.27 -21.63
CA PHE A 34 -33.23 -26.63 -22.12
C PHE A 34 -33.59 -26.71 -23.60
N SER A 35 -32.76 -27.39 -24.39
CA SER A 35 -33.16 -28.10 -25.61
C SER A 35 -32.18 -29.23 -25.84
N GLY A 36 -32.64 -30.47 -25.73
CA GLY A 36 -31.81 -31.67 -25.85
C GLY A 36 -31.88 -32.31 -27.24
N GLY A 37 -30.78 -32.93 -27.68
CA GLY A 37 -30.72 -33.70 -28.91
C GLY A 37 -29.42 -34.51 -28.95
N THR A 38 -29.52 -35.83 -28.79
CA THR A 38 -28.36 -36.75 -28.68
C THR A 38 -28.00 -37.41 -29.99
N VAL A 39 -26.70 -37.47 -30.32
CA VAL A 39 -26.10 -38.59 -31.10
C VAL A 39 -24.62 -38.77 -30.72
N LEU A 40 -24.02 -39.89 -31.15
CA LEU A 40 -22.73 -40.42 -30.70
C LEU A 40 -21.76 -40.72 -31.86
N ALA A 41 -20.51 -40.96 -31.48
CA ALA A 41 -19.48 -41.80 -32.13
C ALA A 41 -18.53 -41.19 -33.19
N GLU A 42 -17.24 -41.25 -32.83
CA GLU A 42 -16.07 -41.74 -33.59
C GLU A 42 -15.67 -41.13 -34.95
N GLY A 43 -14.37 -40.83 -35.10
CA GLY A 43 -13.73 -40.42 -36.36
C GLY A 43 -12.25 -40.06 -36.20
N THR A 44 -11.35 -40.93 -36.67
CA THR A 44 -9.89 -40.83 -36.49
C THR A 44 -9.21 -39.68 -37.27
N ALA A 45 -8.08 -39.23 -36.71
CA ALA A 45 -7.12 -38.26 -37.26
C ALA A 45 -6.65 -38.50 -38.71
N LEU A 46 -6.17 -37.44 -39.35
CA LEU A 46 -4.76 -37.27 -39.79
C LEU A 46 -4.48 -35.81 -40.25
N ALA A 47 -3.23 -35.49 -40.53
CA ALA A 47 -2.78 -34.16 -41.00
C ALA A 47 -2.60 -34.11 -42.53
N ASP A 48 -2.67 -32.92 -43.15
CA ASP A 48 -1.45 -32.21 -43.60
C ASP A 48 -1.73 -30.77 -44.11
N THR A 49 -0.67 -29.95 -44.16
CA THR A 49 -0.54 -28.68 -44.93
C THR A 49 0.08 -28.99 -46.33
N PRO A 50 0.25 -28.06 -47.34
CA PRO A 50 0.61 -26.63 -47.24
C PRO A 50 0.16 -25.65 -48.38
N VAL A 51 0.57 -24.36 -48.26
CA VAL A 51 0.67 -23.26 -49.29
C VAL A 51 -0.59 -22.88 -50.12
N GLU A 52 -0.69 -21.72 -50.80
CA GLU A 52 0.27 -20.63 -51.11
C GLU A 52 -0.38 -19.22 -51.08
N THR A 53 0.44 -18.15 -51.06
CA THR A 53 0.06 -16.72 -51.09
C THR A 53 0.03 -16.11 -52.50
N ILE A 54 -0.90 -15.20 -52.79
CA ILE A 54 -0.74 -14.09 -53.78
C ILE A 54 -1.41 -12.81 -53.24
N GLU A 55 -0.88 -11.63 -53.63
CA GLU A 55 -1.32 -10.29 -53.18
C GLU A 55 -2.04 -9.43 -54.25
N ASN A 56 -2.64 -8.32 -53.77
CA ASN A 56 -2.62 -6.95 -54.32
C ASN A 56 -3.59 -6.43 -55.43
N ASN A 57 -3.90 -5.13 -55.25
CA ASN A 57 -4.48 -4.07 -56.11
C ASN A 57 -5.94 -4.20 -56.59
N ASP A 58 -6.89 -3.27 -56.38
CA ASP A 58 -6.96 -1.78 -56.23
C ASP A 58 -7.44 -1.04 -57.52
N VAL A 59 -8.12 0.10 -57.33
CA VAL A 59 -8.66 1.08 -58.32
C VAL A 59 -9.82 0.53 -59.20
N SER A 60 -11.01 1.14 -59.28
CA SER A 60 -11.23 2.49 -59.85
C SER A 60 -12.57 3.16 -59.50
N ASN A 61 -12.60 4.48 -59.74
CA ASN A 61 -13.46 5.51 -59.16
C ASN A 61 -14.57 6.05 -60.12
N THR A 62 -15.43 6.97 -59.66
CA THR A 62 -16.23 7.98 -60.45
C THR A 62 -17.38 7.50 -61.38
N ASN A 63 -18.45 8.25 -61.72
CA ASN A 63 -18.96 9.58 -61.28
C ASN A 63 -20.49 9.75 -61.54
N GLU A 64 -21.10 10.82 -60.98
CA GLU A 64 -22.21 11.72 -61.44
C GLU A 64 -23.42 11.19 -62.27
N GLY A 65 -24.65 11.74 -62.21
CA GLY A 65 -25.21 12.89 -61.46
C GLY A 65 -26.17 13.76 -62.31
N VAL A 66 -27.43 13.96 -61.90
CA VAL A 66 -28.43 14.84 -62.58
C VAL A 66 -29.39 15.49 -61.55
N VAL A 67 -29.92 16.69 -61.84
CA VAL A 67 -30.74 17.59 -60.98
C VAL A 67 -32.02 18.00 -61.75
N ASP A 68 -33.20 18.13 -61.12
CA ASP A 68 -33.93 19.39 -60.75
C ASP A 68 -35.26 18.98 -60.05
N GLN A 69 -35.75 19.56 -58.94
CA GLN A 69 -36.18 20.95 -58.61
C GLN A 69 -37.63 21.30 -59.03
N ASP A 70 -38.55 21.27 -58.06
CA ASP A 70 -39.55 22.32 -57.80
C ASP A 70 -39.93 22.28 -56.28
N SER A 71 -40.76 23.21 -55.79
CA SER A 71 -40.34 24.05 -54.65
C SER A 71 -41.36 24.27 -53.51
N SER A 72 -41.07 25.27 -52.66
CA SER A 72 -41.75 25.74 -51.43
C SER A 72 -41.43 24.96 -50.13
N GLN A 73 -41.15 25.61 -48.99
CA GLN A 73 -41.00 27.05 -48.71
C GLN A 73 -40.15 27.30 -47.43
N THR A 74 -39.33 28.38 -47.43
CA THR A 74 -38.98 29.35 -46.34
C THR A 74 -38.84 28.90 -44.86
N ASP A 75 -37.91 29.43 -44.04
CA ASP A 75 -37.36 30.81 -43.95
C ASP A 75 -35.90 30.88 -43.38
N GLU A 76 -35.35 32.11 -43.30
CA GLU A 76 -34.04 32.45 -42.68
C GLU A 76 -34.24 33.15 -41.28
N VAL A 77 -33.35 33.88 -40.56
CA VAL A 77 -32.17 34.71 -40.90
C VAL A 77 -30.99 34.54 -39.92
N VAL A 78 -29.78 34.76 -40.43
CA VAL A 78 -28.43 34.90 -39.83
C VAL A 78 -28.25 35.74 -38.52
N ALA A 79 -27.60 35.12 -37.51
CA ALA A 79 -26.54 35.59 -36.57
C ALA A 79 -26.66 36.85 -35.65
N THR A 80 -25.55 37.10 -34.90
CA THR A 80 -25.26 38.18 -33.90
C THR A 80 -26.10 38.14 -32.60
N ASP A 81 -25.58 38.26 -31.38
CA ASP A 81 -24.30 38.84 -30.88
C ASP A 81 -23.55 37.95 -29.85
N ILE A 82 -22.22 38.11 -29.75
CA ILE A 82 -21.39 37.56 -28.67
C ILE A 82 -20.65 38.69 -27.94
N GLU A 83 -21.30 39.31 -26.96
CA GLU A 83 -20.72 39.77 -25.68
C GLU A 83 -21.85 40.35 -24.77
N ALA A 84 -21.63 40.34 -23.44
CA ALA A 84 -22.43 41.01 -22.38
C ALA A 84 -23.20 40.18 -21.33
N VAL A 85 -22.78 38.94 -21.00
CA VAL A 85 -23.02 38.37 -19.65
C VAL A 85 -21.73 37.78 -19.06
N ARG A 86 -20.78 38.66 -18.70
CA ARG A 86 -19.78 38.35 -17.66
C ARG A 86 -20.24 38.96 -16.35
N THR A 87 -20.06 38.22 -15.25
CA THR A 87 -19.68 38.63 -13.88
C THR A 87 -20.39 37.75 -12.84
N GLU A 88 -19.62 37.24 -11.87
CA GLU A 88 -19.99 36.36 -10.74
C GLU A 88 -20.79 35.07 -11.01
N LEU A 89 -20.07 33.95 -11.08
CA LEU A 89 -20.24 32.84 -10.12
C LEU A 89 -19.01 31.90 -10.15
N ASN A 90 -18.00 32.21 -9.34
CA ASN A 90 -16.82 31.36 -9.17
C ASN A 90 -17.19 30.03 -8.48
N PHE A 91 -17.20 28.93 -9.23
CA PHE A 91 -17.03 27.60 -8.65
C PHE A 91 -15.53 27.33 -8.48
N ALA A 92 -15.12 27.00 -7.25
CA ALA A 92 -13.72 26.73 -6.94
C ALA A 92 -13.27 25.44 -7.64
N GLN A 93 -12.38 25.59 -8.61
CA GLN A 93 -11.72 24.50 -9.33
C GLN A 93 -10.82 23.73 -8.36
N SER A 94 -11.24 22.52 -7.95
CA SER A 94 -10.40 21.63 -7.15
C SER A 94 -9.34 21.00 -8.06
N GLU A 95 -8.19 21.66 -8.16
CA GLU A 95 -7.08 21.26 -9.02
C GLU A 95 -6.64 19.83 -8.73
N SER A 96 -6.46 19.04 -9.79
CA SER A 96 -5.80 17.73 -9.71
C SER A 96 -4.33 17.95 -9.38
N GLN A 97 -3.94 17.70 -8.12
CA GLN A 97 -2.52 17.76 -7.74
C GLN A 97 -1.74 16.66 -8.46
N GLU A 98 -0.95 17.11 -9.43
CA GLU A 98 0.07 16.35 -10.14
C GLU A 98 1.12 15.83 -9.14
N ALA A 99 1.78 14.71 -9.44
CA ALA A 99 2.80 14.12 -8.57
C ALA A 99 4.08 15.00 -8.56
N VAL A 100 4.12 16.01 -7.70
CA VAL A 100 5.23 16.97 -7.61
C VAL A 100 6.49 16.30 -7.05
N ALA A 101 7.64 16.57 -7.68
CA ALA A 101 8.93 16.18 -7.16
C ALA A 101 9.31 16.99 -5.90
N GLU A 102 9.81 16.32 -4.87
CA GLU A 102 10.20 16.91 -3.58
C GLU A 102 11.61 17.51 -3.60
N TRP A 103 12.42 17.10 -4.59
CA TRP A 103 13.78 17.59 -4.80
C TRP A 103 13.82 18.63 -5.90
N THR A 104 14.50 19.74 -5.65
CA THR A 104 14.70 20.85 -6.60
C THR A 104 16.17 20.93 -7.00
N PRO A 105 16.53 20.95 -8.30
CA PRO A 105 17.91 21.13 -8.74
C PRO A 105 18.33 22.60 -8.57
N THR A 106 19.50 22.82 -7.95
CA THR A 106 20.02 24.17 -7.62
C THR A 106 21.37 24.48 -8.27
N SER A 107 21.70 23.73 -9.31
CA SER A 107 22.98 23.74 -10.01
C SER A 107 22.85 24.44 -11.37
N THR A 108 23.97 24.82 -11.96
CA THR A 108 24.03 25.37 -13.33
C THR A 108 25.17 24.68 -14.10
N PRO A 109 24.87 23.93 -15.18
CA PRO A 109 23.53 23.55 -15.63
C PRO A 109 22.80 22.69 -14.59
N ALA A 110 21.47 22.78 -14.57
CA ALA A 110 20.63 22.07 -13.61
C ALA A 110 20.57 20.58 -13.93
N GLY A 111 20.67 19.73 -12.90
CA GLY A 111 20.40 18.30 -13.04
C GLY A 111 18.89 18.01 -13.20
N THR A 112 18.53 16.81 -13.67
CA THR A 112 17.11 16.41 -13.79
C THR A 112 16.59 15.79 -12.49
N VAL A 113 15.29 15.95 -12.26
CA VAL A 113 14.52 15.22 -11.26
C VAL A 113 13.33 14.60 -11.95
N GLU A 114 13.23 13.28 -11.88
CA GLU A 114 12.12 12.50 -12.45
C GLU A 114 11.37 11.80 -11.31
N VAL A 115 10.04 11.89 -11.31
CA VAL A 115 9.21 11.05 -10.43
C VAL A 115 9.10 9.68 -11.06
N VAL A 116 9.64 8.65 -10.38
CA VAL A 116 9.72 7.29 -10.89
C VAL A 116 9.02 6.36 -9.91
N GLU A 117 8.13 5.51 -10.39
CA GLU A 117 7.50 4.46 -9.58
C GLU A 117 8.07 3.11 -10.02
N GLU A 118 8.81 2.47 -9.13
CA GLU A 118 9.51 1.21 -9.39
C GLU A 118 9.37 0.31 -8.16
N GLU A 119 9.08 -0.96 -8.35
CA GLU A 119 8.93 -1.95 -7.26
C GLU A 119 7.78 -1.69 -6.26
N GLY A 120 6.97 -0.66 -6.48
CA GLY A 120 5.91 -0.17 -5.58
C GLY A 120 6.36 0.96 -4.65
N ILE A 121 7.54 1.52 -4.90
CA ILE A 121 8.08 2.70 -4.23
C ILE A 121 8.18 3.83 -5.25
N ARG A 122 7.67 5.01 -4.91
CA ARG A 122 7.98 6.24 -5.63
C ARG A 122 9.32 6.78 -5.19
N TYR A 123 10.13 7.11 -6.18
CA TYR A 123 11.41 7.76 -6.03
C TYR A 123 11.38 9.13 -6.70
N ASN A 124 12.33 9.98 -6.31
CA ASN A 124 12.78 11.11 -7.11
C ASN A 124 14.16 10.73 -7.64
N ARG A 125 14.20 10.36 -8.92
CA ARG A 125 15.41 10.01 -9.67
C ARG A 125 16.17 11.29 -9.98
N LEU A 126 17.27 11.51 -9.26
CA LEU A 126 18.16 12.66 -9.43
C LEU A 126 19.27 12.28 -10.39
N SER A 127 19.42 13.02 -11.49
CA SER A 127 20.46 12.76 -12.50
C SER A 127 21.36 13.95 -12.74
N SER A 128 22.67 13.70 -12.77
CA SER A 128 23.66 14.67 -13.27
C SER A 128 23.57 14.81 -14.80
N VAL A 129 23.78 16.01 -15.34
CA VAL A 129 23.67 16.27 -16.78
C VAL A 129 25.03 16.58 -17.44
N GLU A 130 25.03 16.74 -18.76
CA GLU A 130 26.18 17.27 -19.51
C GLU A 130 26.47 18.73 -19.13
N GLY A 131 27.75 19.11 -19.16
CA GLY A 131 28.21 20.43 -18.70
C GLY A 131 28.34 20.56 -17.18
N GLN A 132 27.87 19.59 -16.39
CA GLN A 132 28.25 19.44 -14.99
C GLN A 132 29.62 18.78 -14.84
N ASP A 133 30.28 19.02 -13.69
CA ASP A 133 31.58 18.47 -13.35
C ASP A 133 31.74 18.28 -11.83
N ASN A 134 32.90 17.77 -11.38
CA ASN A 134 33.20 17.54 -9.96
C ASN A 134 34.11 18.64 -9.37
N SER A 135 33.97 19.89 -9.84
CA SER A 135 34.66 21.07 -9.30
C SER A 135 33.80 22.34 -9.35
N THR A 136 33.53 22.91 -10.52
CA THR A 136 32.86 24.20 -10.69
C THR A 136 31.36 24.04 -10.93
N ASN A 137 30.97 23.20 -11.88
CA ASN A 137 29.57 23.00 -12.26
C ASN A 137 28.98 21.79 -11.52
N ILE A 138 29.05 21.78 -10.19
CA ILE A 138 28.62 20.63 -9.39
C ILE A 138 27.10 20.51 -9.38
N GLY A 139 26.60 19.38 -9.88
CA GLY A 139 25.20 18.98 -9.77
C GLY A 139 24.77 18.87 -8.31
N THR A 140 23.83 19.73 -7.91
CA THR A 140 23.32 19.86 -6.54
C THR A 140 21.80 20.01 -6.51
N PHE A 141 21.18 19.44 -5.47
CA PHE A 141 19.74 19.33 -5.27
C PHE A 141 19.39 19.63 -3.81
N GLU A 142 18.23 20.25 -3.57
CA GLU A 142 17.72 20.55 -2.23
C GLU A 142 16.27 20.05 -2.03
N ASN A 143 15.90 19.81 -0.77
CA ASN A 143 14.59 19.34 -0.33
C ASN A 143 14.34 19.97 1.05
N THR A 144 13.10 20.35 1.36
CA THR A 144 12.74 21.08 2.59
C THR A 144 13.04 20.33 3.89
N ASP A 145 13.19 19.01 3.84
CA ASP A 145 13.55 18.20 5.00
C ASP A 145 15.04 17.90 5.16
N LEU A 146 15.85 18.08 4.12
CA LEU A 146 17.31 18.02 4.24
C LEU A 146 17.83 19.35 4.83
N LYS A 147 17.75 19.47 6.15
CA LYS A 147 17.96 20.72 6.89
C LYS A 147 19.06 20.61 7.96
N MET A 148 19.74 21.73 8.19
CA MET A 148 20.72 21.89 9.27
C MET A 148 20.04 22.48 10.52
N ASN A 149 20.49 22.07 11.70
CA ASN A 149 20.07 22.66 12.97
C ASN A 149 20.67 24.07 13.18
N ALA A 150 20.08 24.83 14.12
CA ALA A 150 20.49 26.20 14.40
C ALA A 150 21.94 26.31 14.96
N ASP A 151 22.47 25.26 15.58
CA ASP A 151 23.85 25.20 16.07
C ASP A 151 24.87 24.72 14.99
N GLY A 152 24.40 24.41 13.78
CA GLY A 152 25.19 23.89 12.68
C GLY A 152 25.31 22.37 12.63
N SER A 153 24.71 21.63 13.58
CA SER A 153 24.61 20.17 13.53
C SER A 153 23.60 19.69 12.47
N ALA A 154 23.67 18.41 12.10
CA ALA A 154 22.65 17.75 11.29
C ALA A 154 22.61 16.24 11.57
N GLU A 155 21.43 15.66 11.46
CA GLU A 155 21.19 14.23 11.43
C GLU A 155 20.38 13.94 10.16
N VAL A 156 20.92 13.09 9.29
CA VAL A 156 20.35 12.78 7.98
C VAL A 156 20.21 11.27 7.87
N SER A 157 18.96 10.79 7.83
CA SER A 157 18.62 9.49 7.23
C SER A 157 18.20 9.74 5.78
N LEU A 158 18.66 8.89 4.87
CA LEU A 158 18.38 8.96 3.45
C LEU A 158 18.29 7.55 2.84
N SER A 159 17.08 7.10 2.52
CA SER A 159 16.85 5.88 1.75
C SER A 159 17.02 6.14 0.26
N PHE A 160 17.92 5.42 -0.41
CA PHE A 160 18.22 5.60 -1.83
C PHE A 160 18.66 4.32 -2.54
N VAL A 161 18.55 4.30 -3.87
CA VAL A 161 19.07 3.25 -4.76
C VAL A 161 20.08 3.85 -5.73
N GLU A 162 21.25 3.21 -5.88
CA GLU A 162 22.25 3.57 -6.90
C GLU A 162 21.84 3.02 -8.27
N ARG A 163 21.76 3.89 -9.29
CA ARG A 163 21.33 3.57 -10.67
C ARG A 163 22.37 3.90 -11.74
N SER A 164 23.45 4.60 -11.38
CA SER A 164 24.57 4.94 -12.27
C SER A 164 25.17 3.70 -12.96
N GLU A 165 25.89 3.91 -14.05
CA GLU A 165 26.77 2.86 -14.57
C GLU A 165 27.88 2.51 -13.54
N PRO A 166 28.38 1.26 -13.51
CA PRO A 166 29.46 0.86 -12.59
C PRO A 166 30.69 1.78 -12.67
N GLU A 167 31.25 2.12 -11.51
CA GLU A 167 32.37 3.07 -11.33
C GLU A 167 32.12 4.52 -11.81
N LYS A 168 30.91 4.91 -12.24
CA LYS A 168 30.65 6.26 -12.78
C LYS A 168 30.19 7.29 -11.75
N ALA A 169 29.55 6.84 -10.68
CA ALA A 169 28.90 7.67 -9.68
C ALA A 169 29.86 8.57 -8.88
N ARG A 170 29.36 9.74 -8.48
CA ARG A 170 29.98 10.70 -7.55
C ARG A 170 28.93 11.38 -6.66
N PHE A 171 28.18 10.55 -5.94
CA PHE A 171 27.12 10.95 -5.03
C PHE A 171 27.66 11.51 -3.69
N GLY A 172 26.84 12.28 -2.96
CA GLY A 172 27.03 12.53 -1.53
C GLY A 172 26.04 13.51 -0.91
N VAL A 173 26.10 13.64 0.42
CA VAL A 173 25.37 14.64 1.21
C VAL A 173 26.33 15.77 1.56
N TYR A 174 26.05 16.97 1.08
CA TYR A 174 26.69 18.21 1.50
C TYR A 174 25.99 18.75 2.76
N LEU A 175 26.79 19.11 3.77
CA LEU A 175 26.36 19.73 5.03
C LEU A 175 27.16 21.03 5.25
N ASN A 176 26.51 22.07 5.77
CA ASN A 176 27.10 23.41 5.89
C ASN A 176 27.77 23.93 4.59
N HIS A 177 27.19 23.61 3.43
CA HIS A 177 27.76 23.92 2.11
C HIS A 177 27.41 25.32 1.63
N THR A 178 28.44 26.12 1.33
CA THR A 178 28.33 27.35 0.53
C THR A 178 28.69 27.06 -0.93
N ASP A 179 29.84 26.43 -1.18
CA ASP A 179 30.42 26.26 -2.51
C ASP A 179 31.48 25.12 -2.55
N GLN A 180 32.11 24.92 -3.72
CA GLN A 180 33.11 23.88 -3.98
C GLN A 180 34.37 23.92 -3.09
N ASN A 181 34.61 25.02 -2.36
CA ASN A 181 35.71 25.24 -1.41
C ASN A 181 35.26 25.38 0.04
N LYS A 182 33.94 25.39 0.31
CA LYS A 182 33.38 25.58 1.66
C LYS A 182 32.19 24.65 1.91
N HIS A 183 32.46 23.49 2.51
CA HIS A 183 31.47 22.48 2.88
C HIS A 183 32.03 21.41 3.83
N VAL A 184 31.14 20.64 4.44
CA VAL A 184 31.36 19.24 4.83
C VAL A 184 30.64 18.35 3.81
N LEU A 185 31.22 17.20 3.47
CA LEU A 185 30.69 16.22 2.53
C LEU A 185 30.88 14.81 3.09
N VAL A 186 29.84 13.98 2.99
CA VAL A 186 29.94 12.52 3.06
C VAL A 186 29.41 11.95 1.75
N GLY A 187 30.18 11.10 1.07
CA GLY A 187 29.79 10.59 -0.24
C GLY A 187 30.70 9.48 -0.73
N TYR A 188 30.53 9.08 -1.98
CA TYR A 188 31.35 8.05 -2.61
C TYR A 188 31.70 8.40 -4.05
N ASP A 189 32.76 7.77 -4.51
CA ASP A 189 33.10 7.61 -5.93
C ASP A 189 33.48 6.15 -6.17
N LYS A 190 34.02 5.80 -7.35
CA LYS A 190 34.48 4.44 -7.67
C LYS A 190 35.50 3.82 -6.70
N GLY A 191 36.20 4.63 -5.91
CA GLY A 191 37.09 4.18 -4.83
C GLY A 191 36.36 3.84 -3.53
N GLY A 192 35.05 4.06 -3.43
CA GLY A 192 34.24 3.87 -2.23
C GLY A 192 33.96 5.15 -1.45
N TRP A 193 33.36 5.00 -0.28
CA TRP A 193 32.92 6.06 0.62
C TRP A 193 34.06 6.85 1.25
N PHE A 194 33.83 8.15 1.44
CA PHE A 194 34.74 9.08 2.10
C PHE A 194 33.97 10.25 2.74
N TRP A 195 34.59 10.89 3.73
CA TRP A 195 34.28 12.28 4.07
C TRP A 195 35.30 13.23 3.42
N GLU A 196 34.84 14.44 3.15
CA GLU A 196 35.67 15.60 2.80
C GLU A 196 35.17 16.80 3.61
N TYR A 197 36.08 17.66 4.06
CA TYR A 197 35.70 19.03 4.42
C TYR A 197 36.65 20.02 3.76
N LYS A 198 36.11 21.18 3.39
CA LYS A 198 36.86 22.30 2.86
C LYS A 198 36.44 23.58 3.54
N SER A 199 37.41 24.42 3.87
CA SER A 199 37.19 25.72 4.49
C SER A 199 38.40 26.65 4.25
N PRO A 200 38.24 27.97 4.39
CA PRO A 200 39.36 28.91 4.39
C PRO A 200 40.47 28.54 5.40
N SER A 201 40.10 28.05 6.58
CA SER A 201 41.05 27.63 7.63
C SER A 201 41.69 26.25 7.40
N GLY A 202 41.28 25.50 6.38
CA GLY A 202 41.85 24.20 6.04
C GLY A 202 40.89 23.23 5.34
N SER A 203 41.46 22.31 4.55
CA SER A 203 40.71 21.36 3.74
C SER A 203 41.41 19.99 3.72
N THR A 204 40.66 18.89 3.84
CA THR A 204 41.19 17.53 3.64
C THR A 204 40.05 16.50 3.48
N TRP A 205 40.38 15.29 3.04
CA TRP A 205 39.45 14.17 2.83
C TRP A 205 40.01 12.84 3.35
N TYR A 206 39.14 11.85 3.53
CA TYR A 206 39.44 10.56 4.14
C TYR A 206 40.49 9.72 3.36
N GLN A 207 41.72 9.67 3.89
CA GLN A 207 42.85 8.91 3.32
C GLN A 207 42.86 7.40 3.69
N GLY A 208 41.84 6.91 4.40
CA GLY A 208 41.81 5.53 4.88
C GLY A 208 41.35 4.52 3.84
N GLN A 209 41.31 3.25 4.23
CA GLN A 209 40.71 2.19 3.41
C GLN A 209 39.19 2.41 3.35
N ARG A 210 38.69 2.84 2.20
CA ARG A 210 37.29 3.18 1.98
C ARG A 210 36.40 1.92 1.99
N VAL A 211 35.19 2.04 2.56
CA VAL A 211 34.11 1.07 2.34
C VAL A 211 33.68 1.13 0.87
N PRO A 212 33.44 0.00 0.17
CA PRO A 212 33.02 0.00 -1.23
C PRO A 212 31.81 0.89 -1.52
N ALA A 213 31.70 1.37 -2.76
CA ALA A 213 30.51 2.10 -3.21
C ALA A 213 29.27 1.18 -3.19
N PRO A 214 28.05 1.73 -3.05
CA PRO A 214 26.80 0.97 -3.07
C PRO A 214 26.66 0.03 -4.28
N GLU A 215 26.06 -1.13 -4.08
CA GLU A 215 25.69 -2.02 -5.17
C GLU A 215 24.52 -1.42 -5.98
N ARG A 216 24.63 -1.48 -7.30
CA ARG A 216 23.62 -0.92 -8.22
C ARG A 216 22.31 -1.70 -8.10
N ASN A 217 21.19 -0.96 -8.06
CA ASN A 217 19.83 -1.49 -7.85
C ASN A 217 19.59 -2.12 -6.46
N VAL A 218 20.44 -1.86 -5.45
CA VAL A 218 20.16 -2.23 -4.06
C VAL A 218 19.70 -0.99 -3.28
N LEU A 219 18.67 -1.15 -2.45
CA LEU A 219 18.19 -0.12 -1.54
C LEU A 219 19.12 -0.02 -0.32
N TYR A 220 19.54 1.20 0.00
CA TYR A 220 20.35 1.52 1.16
C TYR A 220 19.71 2.65 1.96
N GLU A 221 19.73 2.55 3.29
CA GLU A 221 19.61 3.70 4.18
C GLU A 221 21.01 4.20 4.56
N LEU A 222 21.32 5.43 4.16
CA LEU A 222 22.49 6.17 4.61
C LEU A 222 22.11 6.99 5.85
N SER A 223 22.86 6.81 6.94
CA SER A 223 22.83 7.67 8.12
C SER A 223 24.09 8.55 8.18
N VAL A 224 23.93 9.88 8.29
CA VAL A 224 25.03 10.84 8.51
C VAL A 224 24.70 11.72 9.71
N ASN A 225 25.63 11.78 10.68
CA ASN A 225 25.52 12.64 11.85
C ASN A 225 26.70 13.61 11.89
N LEU A 226 26.40 14.92 11.92
CA LEU A 226 27.35 16.00 12.12
C LEU A 226 27.01 16.72 13.42
N THR A 227 27.85 16.57 14.44
CA THR A 227 27.60 17.17 15.76
C THR A 227 27.85 18.69 15.75
N SER A 228 27.33 19.41 16.73
CA SER A 228 27.53 20.86 16.87
C SER A 228 28.95 21.25 17.30
N THR A 229 29.77 20.28 17.71
CA THR A 229 31.23 20.44 17.88
C THR A 229 32.02 20.14 16.60
N GLY A 230 31.37 19.68 15.52
CA GLY A 230 32.01 19.43 14.23
C GLY A 230 32.61 18.03 14.09
N GLU A 231 32.10 17.04 14.83
CA GLU A 231 32.42 15.63 14.57
C GLU A 231 31.46 15.07 13.51
N ILE A 232 32.00 14.50 12.43
CA ILE A 232 31.23 13.83 11.38
C ILE A 232 31.38 12.31 11.52
N SER A 233 30.27 11.59 11.60
CA SER A 233 30.20 10.13 11.47
C SER A 233 29.14 9.74 10.44
N ALA A 234 29.29 8.56 9.85
CA ALA A 234 28.30 8.03 8.93
C ALA A 234 28.32 6.49 8.91
N SER A 235 27.14 5.91 8.74
CA SER A 235 26.93 4.49 8.54
C SER A 235 25.97 4.23 7.39
N ILE A 236 26.02 3.03 6.84
CA ILE A 236 25.10 2.58 5.82
C ILE A 236 24.55 1.20 6.18
N ILE A 237 23.28 0.98 5.92
CA ILE A 237 22.68 -0.35 5.90
C ILE A 237 21.98 -0.50 4.56
N SER A 238 22.39 -1.45 3.73
CA SER A 238 21.40 -2.08 2.86
C SER A 238 20.70 -3.14 3.67
N ASP A 239 19.45 -3.34 3.32
CA ASP A 239 18.68 -4.51 3.66
C ASP A 239 19.48 -5.84 3.55
N SER A 240 20.49 -5.98 2.70
CA SER A 240 21.33 -7.19 2.62
C SER A 240 22.29 -7.40 3.81
N MET A 241 22.29 -6.50 4.79
CA MET A 241 23.24 -6.45 5.91
C MET A 241 22.53 -6.67 7.25
N THR A 242 23.18 -7.39 8.18
CA THR A 242 22.61 -7.73 9.49
C THR A 242 22.73 -6.63 10.55
N GLU A 243 23.55 -5.62 10.28
CA GLU A 243 23.80 -4.43 11.09
C GLU A 243 24.34 -3.31 10.19
N ALA A 244 24.24 -2.05 10.62
CA ALA A 244 24.74 -0.92 9.84
C ALA A 244 26.27 -0.84 9.87
N GLN A 245 26.90 -0.76 8.70
CA GLN A 245 28.35 -0.63 8.57
C GLN A 245 28.77 0.83 8.74
N GLU A 246 29.68 1.10 9.68
CA GLU A 246 30.37 2.39 9.79
C GLU A 246 31.22 2.62 8.53
N LEU A 247 31.03 3.77 7.86
CA LEU A 247 31.71 4.10 6.61
C LEU A 247 33.17 4.53 6.81
N PHE A 248 33.45 5.07 8.00
CA PHE A 248 34.76 5.53 8.47
C PHE A 248 34.66 5.84 9.96
N VAL A 249 35.75 5.65 10.70
CA VAL A 249 35.85 6.10 12.10
C VAL A 249 35.53 7.60 12.18
N ALA A 250 34.64 7.97 13.10
CA ALA A 250 34.18 9.33 13.35
C ALA A 250 35.31 10.38 13.33
N LYS A 251 35.06 11.51 12.66
CA LYS A 251 36.07 12.53 12.38
C LYS A 251 35.70 13.88 12.99
N GLN A 252 36.40 14.26 14.06
CA GLN A 252 36.43 15.64 14.53
C GLN A 252 37.10 16.57 13.49
N ILE A 253 36.34 17.52 12.93
CA ILE A 253 36.84 18.63 12.10
C ILE A 253 37.63 19.60 13.01
N PRO A 254 38.80 20.13 12.61
CA PRO A 254 39.54 21.10 13.41
C PRO A 254 38.73 22.37 13.69
N GLU A 255 38.82 22.90 14.91
CA GLU A 255 37.94 23.99 15.40
C GLU A 255 37.89 25.21 14.47
N ALA A 256 39.03 25.64 13.89
CA ALA A 256 39.07 26.76 12.95
C ALA A 256 38.24 26.50 11.68
N ALA A 257 38.39 25.32 11.08
CA ALA A 257 37.60 24.90 9.92
C ALA A 257 36.11 24.72 10.28
N TRP A 258 35.81 24.25 11.49
CA TRP A 258 34.43 24.15 11.97
C TRP A 258 33.76 25.52 12.18
N ASN A 259 34.50 26.48 12.72
CA ASN A 259 34.02 27.85 12.93
C ASN A 259 33.71 28.57 11.61
N ASP A 260 34.47 28.33 10.53
CA ASP A 260 34.14 28.80 9.18
C ASP A 260 32.81 28.20 8.68
N LEU A 261 32.58 26.92 8.94
CA LEU A 261 31.53 26.11 8.32
C LEU A 261 30.16 26.22 9.01
N LYS A 262 30.10 26.03 10.34
CA LYS A 262 28.86 25.74 11.11
C LYS A 262 27.71 26.75 10.98
N ASN A 263 28.02 28.00 10.62
CA ASN A 263 27.03 29.06 10.45
C ASN A 263 26.34 29.05 9.07
N THR A 264 26.80 28.20 8.15
CA THR A 264 26.30 28.16 6.76
C THR A 264 24.90 27.57 6.68
N ARG A 265 24.58 26.55 7.49
CA ARG A 265 23.23 25.96 7.68
C ARG A 265 22.49 25.49 6.40
N SER A 266 23.21 25.32 5.30
CA SER A 266 22.72 24.75 4.04
C SER A 266 23.14 23.27 3.94
N ALA A 267 22.18 22.39 3.63
CA ALA A 267 22.42 21.00 3.30
C ALA A 267 21.81 20.68 1.92
N LYS A 268 22.52 19.87 1.12
CA LYS A 268 22.16 19.55 -0.28
C LYS A 268 22.61 18.13 -0.63
N LEU A 269 21.95 17.49 -1.59
CA LEU A 269 22.53 16.32 -2.25
C LEU A 269 23.45 16.76 -3.39
N LYS A 270 24.57 16.05 -3.53
CA LYS A 270 25.55 16.15 -4.60
C LYS A 270 25.33 14.98 -5.54
N VAL A 271 24.96 15.27 -6.79
CA VAL A 271 24.75 14.25 -7.85
C VAL A 271 25.36 14.84 -9.11
N THR A 272 26.63 14.50 -9.40
CA THR A 272 27.42 15.23 -10.42
C THR A 272 28.25 14.33 -11.33
N SER A 273 28.69 14.91 -12.45
CA SER A 273 29.44 14.26 -13.52
C SER A 273 30.96 14.36 -13.34
N ARG A 274 31.70 13.56 -14.10
CA ARG A 274 33.00 13.94 -14.69
C ARG A 274 32.95 13.55 -16.15
N ASP A 275 33.50 14.35 -17.04
CA ASP A 275 33.76 13.90 -18.41
C ASP A 275 32.46 13.33 -19.04
N ALA A 276 32.46 12.09 -19.51
CA ALA A 276 31.25 11.38 -19.97
C ALA A 276 30.47 10.63 -18.86
N ASP A 277 31.04 10.46 -17.66
CA ASP A 277 30.41 9.76 -16.53
C ASP A 277 29.19 10.54 -16.02
N ARG A 278 28.11 9.83 -15.69
CA ARG A 278 26.90 10.37 -15.07
C ARG A 278 26.59 9.64 -13.76
N THR A 279 26.16 10.39 -12.76
CA THR A 279 25.57 9.89 -11.52
C THR A 279 24.04 9.93 -11.65
N VAL A 280 23.37 8.83 -11.32
CA VAL A 280 21.91 8.72 -11.26
C VAL A 280 21.56 7.97 -9.97
N VAL A 281 20.76 8.59 -9.10
CA VAL A 281 20.30 7.98 -7.85
C VAL A 281 18.81 8.16 -7.68
N ASP A 282 18.14 7.12 -7.16
CA ASP A 282 16.71 7.17 -6.85
C ASP A 282 16.57 7.41 -5.34
N ILE A 283 16.18 8.63 -4.94
CA ILE A 283 15.87 8.93 -3.54
C ILE A 283 14.43 8.53 -3.26
N VAL A 284 14.15 7.77 -2.20
CA VAL A 284 12.77 7.42 -1.82
C VAL A 284 11.99 8.71 -1.52
N ALA A 285 10.86 8.91 -2.18
CA ALA A 285 9.97 10.05 -1.95
C ALA A 285 9.21 9.88 -0.62
N LYS A 286 8.84 10.98 0.04
CA LYS A 286 7.95 10.93 1.22
C LYS A 286 6.49 10.80 0.82
N ASN A 287 6.09 11.47 -0.26
CA ASN A 287 4.77 11.36 -0.86
C ASN A 287 4.66 10.06 -1.67
N GLN A 288 4.23 9.00 -0.99
CA GLN A 288 3.86 7.71 -1.60
C GLN A 288 2.35 7.64 -1.95
N GLU A 289 1.63 8.77 -1.99
CA GLU A 289 0.20 8.76 -2.33
C GLU A 289 -0.03 8.47 -3.82
N GLY A 290 -0.89 7.51 -4.12
CA GLY A 290 -1.26 7.14 -5.50
C GLY A 290 -0.25 6.27 -6.25
N VAL A 291 0.73 5.68 -5.57
CA VAL A 291 1.78 4.85 -6.17
C VAL A 291 1.25 3.46 -6.56
N SER A 292 1.64 2.97 -7.74
CA SER A 292 1.21 1.67 -8.27
C SER A 292 2.24 0.55 -8.04
N GLU A 293 1.87 -0.51 -7.31
CA GLU A 293 2.79 -1.61 -6.98
C GLU A 293 3.24 -2.43 -8.20
N THR A 294 4.52 -2.28 -8.59
CA THR A 294 5.20 -3.15 -9.59
C THR A 294 6.43 -3.86 -8.99
N ALA A 295 6.25 -4.37 -7.76
CA ALA A 295 7.01 -5.37 -7.00
C ALA A 295 8.51 -5.63 -7.28
N SER A 296 9.35 -5.33 -6.27
CA SER A 296 10.32 -6.25 -5.65
C SER A 296 10.82 -5.71 -4.29
N GLN A 297 11.96 -6.21 -3.81
CA GLN A 297 12.53 -6.19 -2.44
C GLN A 297 13.95 -6.82 -2.55
N PRO A 298 14.88 -6.84 -1.55
CA PRO A 298 14.58 -7.22 -0.14
C PRO A 298 15.54 -6.77 1.02
N ILE A 299 15.06 -6.96 2.29
CA ILE A 299 15.70 -7.38 3.59
C ILE A 299 15.74 -6.53 4.93
N THR A 300 16.87 -6.47 5.69
CA THR A 300 16.97 -6.66 7.17
C THR A 300 17.61 -5.51 8.00
N ASN A 301 17.69 -5.49 9.36
CA ASN A 301 16.85 -5.87 10.55
C ASN A 301 17.57 -5.36 11.86
N ALA A 302 16.99 -5.67 13.04
CA ALA A 302 17.66 -6.00 14.33
C ALA A 302 17.94 -4.88 15.39
N THR A 303 18.04 -5.12 16.72
CA THR A 303 17.54 -6.21 17.63
C THR A 303 17.71 -5.83 19.15
N THR A 304 16.73 -6.19 20.00
CA THR A 304 16.75 -6.25 21.52
C THR A 304 17.03 -5.01 22.40
N GLY A 305 16.49 -5.03 23.64
CA GLY A 305 17.09 -4.33 24.80
C GLY A 305 16.11 -3.82 25.89
N THR A 306 15.72 -4.65 26.86
CA THR A 306 14.82 -4.23 27.98
C THR A 306 15.56 -3.83 29.25
N GLY A 307 15.07 -2.78 29.94
CA GLY A 307 15.48 -2.38 31.30
C GLY A 307 14.30 -1.71 32.05
N GLU A 308 14.24 -1.84 33.38
CA GLU A 308 12.99 -1.69 34.16
C GLU A 308 12.87 -0.41 35.03
N THR A 309 11.64 0.13 35.06
CA THR A 309 10.96 0.82 36.18
C THR A 309 11.68 1.90 37.03
N ASN A 310 11.12 3.13 37.06
CA ASN A 310 10.18 3.57 38.12
C ASN A 310 9.82 5.07 38.04
N THR A 311 8.54 5.40 38.24
CA THR A 311 8.03 6.76 38.53
C THR A 311 7.81 6.91 40.06
N PRO A 312 7.75 8.12 40.66
CA PRO A 312 6.45 8.82 40.69
C PRO A 312 6.43 10.37 40.84
N THR A 313 5.25 10.93 40.57
CA THR A 313 4.64 12.18 41.11
C THR A 313 5.16 13.58 40.71
N ALA A 314 4.18 14.46 40.42
CA ALA A 314 4.30 15.91 40.16
C ALA A 314 3.87 16.75 41.39
N PRO A 315 3.81 18.10 41.29
CA PRO A 315 2.49 18.71 41.03
C PRO A 315 2.45 19.99 40.16
N THR A 316 1.36 20.12 39.38
CA THR A 316 0.50 21.32 39.06
C THR A 316 0.92 22.71 39.58
N THR A 317 0.67 23.89 38.95
CA THR A 317 -0.22 24.35 37.85
C THR A 317 0.07 25.87 37.65
N PRO A 318 -0.12 26.57 36.48
CA PRO A 318 -1.31 26.56 35.61
C PRO A 318 -1.09 26.70 34.08
N THR A 319 -2.19 26.99 33.36
CA THR A 319 -2.35 27.12 31.89
C THR A 319 -2.62 28.57 31.45
N PRO A 320 -2.24 28.99 30.23
CA PRO A 320 -2.99 29.97 29.42
C PRO A 320 -3.64 29.31 28.18
N VAL A 321 -4.75 29.86 27.69
CA VAL A 321 -5.74 29.12 26.88
C VAL A 321 -5.67 29.41 25.37
N ALA A 322 -5.67 28.33 24.59
CA ALA A 322 -6.10 28.15 23.19
C ALA A 322 -5.60 29.10 22.07
N THR A 323 -5.03 28.47 21.04
CA THR A 323 -5.64 28.52 19.70
C THR A 323 -5.44 27.15 19.06
N GLU A 324 -6.51 26.44 18.71
CA GLU A 324 -6.42 25.12 18.05
C GLU A 324 -6.21 25.29 16.54
N ASN A 325 -5.00 24.96 16.08
CA ASN A 325 -4.83 24.38 14.75
C ASN A 325 -4.68 22.87 14.94
N THR A 326 -5.75 22.11 14.66
CA THR A 326 -5.67 20.65 14.59
C THR A 326 -4.80 20.24 13.41
N ALA A 327 -3.58 19.80 13.67
CA ALA A 327 -2.74 19.13 12.68
C ALA A 327 -3.46 17.87 12.15
N PRO A 328 -3.29 17.51 10.86
CA PRO A 328 -3.92 16.32 10.31
C PRO A 328 -3.40 15.06 11.01
N THR A 329 -4.31 14.28 11.60
CA THR A 329 -3.96 13.04 12.31
C THR A 329 -3.52 11.97 11.31
N THR A 330 -2.22 11.62 11.32
CA THR A 330 -1.68 10.52 10.50
C THR A 330 -2.34 9.18 10.85
N ILE A 331 -3.06 8.57 9.91
CA ILE A 331 -3.77 7.31 10.13
C ILE A 331 -2.79 6.13 9.95
N GLY A 332 -2.38 5.53 11.07
CA GLY A 332 -1.56 4.32 11.10
C GLY A 332 -2.37 3.03 10.83
N PRO A 333 -1.69 1.88 10.66
CA PRO A 333 -2.34 0.60 10.43
C PRO A 333 -2.93 0.00 11.71
N ASP A 334 -4.02 -0.77 11.59
CA ASP A 334 -4.66 -1.48 12.70
C ASP A 334 -3.80 -2.67 13.18
N TRP A 335 -3.01 -3.24 12.26
CA TRP A 335 -2.17 -4.41 12.47
C TRP A 335 -0.72 -3.99 12.67
N ARG A 336 -0.05 -4.59 13.67
CA ARG A 336 1.38 -4.41 13.95
C ARG A 336 2.15 -5.73 13.88
N PRO A 337 3.43 -5.74 13.49
CA PRO A 337 4.27 -6.94 13.54
C PRO A 337 4.43 -7.44 14.98
N ALA A 338 4.51 -8.76 15.15
CA ALA A 338 4.58 -9.43 16.45
C ALA A 338 5.30 -10.79 16.39
N SER A 339 6.20 -10.97 15.41
CA SER A 339 7.15 -12.07 15.27
C SER A 339 8.58 -11.54 15.45
N THR A 340 9.51 -12.40 15.89
CA THR A 340 10.92 -12.02 16.12
C THR A 340 11.60 -11.55 14.84
N VAL A 341 11.37 -12.27 13.73
CA VAL A 341 11.65 -11.78 12.38
C VAL A 341 10.36 -11.15 11.87
N GLN A 342 10.37 -9.83 11.64
CA GLN A 342 9.15 -9.10 11.28
C GLN A 342 8.76 -9.35 9.82
N GLY A 343 7.46 -9.40 9.57
CA GLY A 343 6.90 -9.10 8.25
C GLY A 343 6.59 -7.62 8.14
N THR A 344 6.44 -7.10 6.92
CA THR A 344 6.13 -5.67 6.71
C THR A 344 4.63 -5.40 6.85
N VAL A 345 4.29 -4.22 7.37
CA VAL A 345 2.93 -3.66 7.31
C VAL A 345 2.98 -2.21 6.82
N GLY A 346 2.11 -1.87 5.88
CA GLY A 346 1.84 -0.50 5.45
C GLY A 346 0.34 -0.20 5.43
N VAL A 347 -0.02 1.07 5.25
CA VAL A 347 -1.40 1.49 4.92
C VAL A 347 -1.45 1.81 3.43
N VAL A 348 -2.45 1.28 2.72
CA VAL A 348 -2.65 1.53 1.29
C VAL A 348 -4.12 1.80 1.01
N GLU A 349 -4.43 2.65 0.03
CA GLU A 349 -5.80 2.89 -0.44
C GLU A 349 -5.92 2.42 -1.89
N VAL A 350 -6.83 1.48 -2.15
CA VAL A 350 -7.03 0.87 -3.47
C VAL A 350 -8.52 0.83 -3.76
N ASN A 351 -8.94 1.35 -4.92
CA ASN A 351 -10.34 1.38 -5.35
C ASN A 351 -11.32 1.86 -4.27
N GLY A 352 -10.98 2.98 -3.61
CA GLY A 352 -11.83 3.61 -2.60
C GLY A 352 -12.04 2.79 -1.33
N VAL A 353 -11.11 1.88 -1.01
CA VAL A 353 -11.05 1.15 0.26
C VAL A 353 -9.63 1.25 0.82
N ARG A 354 -9.51 1.56 2.12
CA ARG A 354 -8.25 1.51 2.87
C ARG A 354 -7.98 0.11 3.37
N TYR A 355 -6.73 -0.32 3.20
CA TYR A 355 -6.22 -1.60 3.66
C TYR A 355 -4.96 -1.41 4.50
N ASN A 356 -4.62 -2.43 5.27
CA ASN A 356 -3.27 -2.65 5.76
C ASN A 356 -2.64 -3.73 4.88
N ALA A 357 -1.63 -3.36 4.11
CA ALA A 357 -0.85 -4.27 3.28
C ALA A 357 0.12 -5.04 4.17
N LEU A 358 -0.01 -6.35 4.26
CA LEU A 358 0.79 -7.24 5.08
C LEU A 358 1.61 -8.17 4.18
N ALA A 359 2.90 -8.32 4.43
CA ALA A 359 3.74 -9.29 3.72
C ALA A 359 4.71 -10.04 4.64
N SER A 360 5.05 -11.28 4.26
CA SER A 360 6.24 -11.96 4.77
C SER A 360 7.46 -11.60 3.92
N THR A 361 8.63 -11.51 4.56
CA THR A 361 9.93 -11.21 3.91
C THR A 361 10.68 -12.49 3.53
N THR A 362 11.80 -12.36 2.81
CA THR A 362 12.72 -13.50 2.55
C THR A 362 13.49 -13.96 3.80
N SER A 363 13.53 -13.16 4.86
CA SER A 363 14.05 -13.61 6.18
C SER A 363 13.04 -14.46 6.96
N ASN A 364 11.75 -14.35 6.64
CA ASN A 364 10.73 -15.19 7.26
C ASN A 364 10.78 -16.63 6.72
N ASN A 365 10.10 -17.54 7.40
CA ASN A 365 9.83 -18.89 6.89
C ASN A 365 8.37 -19.30 7.18
N ASN A 366 8.05 -20.59 7.07
CA ASN A 366 6.73 -21.15 7.40
C ASN A 366 6.79 -22.01 8.67
N SER A 367 7.64 -21.60 9.62
CA SER A 367 8.02 -22.30 10.85
C SER A 367 8.37 -21.22 11.92
N GLU A 368 9.41 -21.44 12.72
CA GLU A 368 9.86 -20.60 13.85
C GLU A 368 10.14 -19.11 13.52
N ASN A 369 10.33 -18.73 12.25
CA ASN A 369 10.49 -17.33 11.82
C ASN A 369 9.33 -16.85 10.93
N VAL A 370 8.11 -17.34 11.14
CA VAL A 370 6.92 -16.91 10.38
C VAL A 370 6.56 -15.44 10.66
N ALA A 371 6.06 -14.71 9.66
CA ALA A 371 5.60 -13.34 9.89
C ALA A 371 4.26 -13.35 10.62
N LEU A 372 4.20 -12.72 11.80
CA LEU A 372 2.99 -12.61 12.61
C LEU A 372 2.57 -11.16 12.77
N PHE A 373 1.26 -10.91 12.64
CA PHE A 373 0.65 -9.61 12.88
C PHE A 373 -0.48 -9.71 13.90
N VAL A 374 -0.60 -8.73 14.79
CA VAL A 374 -1.68 -8.63 15.78
C VAL A 374 -2.37 -7.28 15.69
N LYS A 375 -3.65 -7.24 16.04
CA LYS A 375 -4.48 -6.03 16.09
C LYS A 375 -4.88 -5.74 17.53
N GLU A 376 -4.96 -4.47 17.91
CA GLU A 376 -5.36 -4.10 19.27
C GLU A 376 -6.80 -4.53 19.56
N GLY A 377 -7.08 -4.95 20.80
CA GLY A 377 -8.38 -5.49 21.20
C GLY A 377 -8.73 -6.88 20.67
N LEU A 378 -8.04 -7.40 19.63
CA LEU A 378 -8.33 -8.70 19.05
C LEU A 378 -7.71 -9.84 19.87
N THR A 379 -8.54 -10.46 20.71
CA THR A 379 -8.18 -11.56 21.62
C THR A 379 -9.32 -12.58 21.72
N VAL A 380 -8.99 -13.81 22.13
CA VAL A 380 -9.98 -14.78 22.64
C VAL A 380 -10.67 -14.15 23.87
N ASP A 381 -11.99 -14.31 23.96
CA ASP A 381 -12.83 -13.65 24.95
C ASP A 381 -12.76 -14.28 26.37
N ALA A 382 -13.43 -13.64 27.32
CA ALA A 382 -13.51 -14.06 28.72
C ALA A 382 -14.33 -15.35 28.93
N SER A 383 -15.16 -15.74 27.96
CA SER A 383 -15.94 -16.99 27.91
C SER A 383 -15.23 -18.10 27.11
N ASP A 384 -13.97 -17.87 26.73
CA ASP A 384 -13.07 -18.70 25.92
C ASP A 384 -13.51 -18.99 24.48
N ASN A 385 -14.25 -18.07 23.87
CA ASN A 385 -14.58 -18.09 22.45
C ASN A 385 -13.71 -17.10 21.66
N ALA A 386 -13.56 -17.30 20.36
CA ALA A 386 -13.04 -16.30 19.44
C ALA A 386 -13.95 -16.22 18.22
N ASN A 387 -14.26 -15.01 17.78
CA ASN A 387 -14.97 -14.75 16.54
C ASN A 387 -14.19 -13.68 15.78
N LEU A 388 -13.88 -13.94 14.52
CA LEU A 388 -13.10 -13.04 13.68
C LEU A 388 -13.69 -13.05 12.26
N ALA A 389 -13.83 -11.86 11.68
CA ALA A 389 -14.04 -11.68 10.25
C ALA A 389 -12.91 -10.81 9.70
N VAL A 390 -12.23 -11.29 8.66
CA VAL A 390 -11.18 -10.56 7.94
C VAL A 390 -11.56 -10.51 6.47
N THR A 391 -11.82 -9.31 5.97
CA THR A 391 -11.86 -9.06 4.52
C THR A 391 -10.44 -8.72 4.06
N PHE A 392 -9.94 -9.39 3.03
CA PHE A 392 -8.60 -9.17 2.50
C PHE A 392 -8.52 -9.42 0.99
N VAL A 393 -7.54 -8.82 0.32
CA VAL A 393 -7.14 -9.17 -1.05
C VAL A 393 -5.92 -10.09 -0.98
N GLU A 394 -5.94 -11.21 -1.70
CA GLU A 394 -4.76 -12.09 -1.87
C GLU A 394 -3.82 -11.48 -2.92
N ASN A 395 -2.57 -11.18 -2.55
CA ASN A 395 -1.61 -10.45 -3.40
C ASN A 395 -0.28 -11.19 -3.63
N SER A 396 -0.12 -12.41 -3.13
CA SER A 396 1.04 -13.27 -3.44
C SER A 396 0.98 -13.71 -4.91
N GLU A 397 2.11 -14.19 -5.45
CA GLU A 397 2.07 -14.88 -6.74
C GLU A 397 1.25 -16.17 -6.67
N ALA A 398 0.77 -16.65 -7.82
CA ALA A 398 -0.15 -17.78 -7.90
C ALA A 398 0.40 -19.03 -7.18
N GLY A 399 -0.30 -19.47 -6.13
CA GLY A 399 0.10 -20.62 -5.30
C GLY A 399 1.24 -20.36 -4.30
N HIS A 400 1.72 -19.12 -4.14
CA HIS A 400 2.76 -18.77 -3.17
C HIS A 400 2.18 -18.45 -1.77
N GLY A 401 0.94 -17.95 -1.71
CA GLY A 401 0.29 -17.53 -0.48
C GLY A 401 0.12 -18.65 0.56
N ARG A 402 0.56 -18.37 1.80
CA ARG A 402 0.49 -19.25 2.97
C ARG A 402 -0.10 -18.52 4.16
N PHE A 403 -1.22 -17.85 3.91
CA PHE A 403 -1.92 -16.97 4.83
C PHE A 403 -2.87 -17.73 5.77
N GLY A 404 -3.15 -17.14 6.93
CA GLY A 404 -4.24 -17.57 7.80
C GLY A 404 -4.23 -16.88 9.16
N VAL A 405 -4.97 -17.46 10.08
CA VAL A 405 -5.18 -16.97 11.45
C VAL A 405 -4.73 -18.02 12.45
N TYR A 406 -3.82 -17.66 13.33
CA TYR A 406 -3.61 -18.38 14.58
C TYR A 406 -4.60 -17.90 15.64
N LEU A 407 -5.30 -18.86 16.24
CA LEU A 407 -6.10 -18.73 17.45
C LEU A 407 -5.34 -19.41 18.60
N LYS A 408 -5.61 -19.01 19.85
CA LYS A 408 -5.00 -19.64 21.04
C LYS A 408 -3.47 -19.67 20.95
N HIS A 409 -2.87 -18.64 20.36
CA HIS A 409 -1.45 -18.66 19.97
C HIS A 409 -0.53 -18.38 21.15
N ARG A 410 0.27 -19.36 21.55
CA ARG A 410 1.45 -19.08 22.37
C ARG A 410 2.67 -18.87 21.48
N ASP A 411 2.93 -19.84 20.63
CA ASP A 411 4.14 -19.97 19.81
C ASP A 411 3.87 -20.86 18.58
N GLU A 412 4.86 -20.97 17.70
CA GLU A 412 4.81 -21.72 16.42
C GLU A 412 4.70 -23.25 16.64
N ARG A 413 4.72 -23.70 17.90
CA ARG A 413 4.56 -25.09 18.34
C ARG A 413 3.31 -25.30 19.20
N ASN A 414 2.55 -24.24 19.52
CA ASN A 414 1.40 -24.22 20.43
C ASN A 414 0.32 -23.23 19.95
N HIS A 415 -0.63 -23.72 19.16
CA HIS A 415 -1.68 -22.91 18.53
C HIS A 415 -2.83 -23.77 17.97
N ILE A 416 -3.94 -23.11 17.65
CA ILE A 416 -4.94 -23.56 16.66
C ILE A 416 -4.80 -22.65 15.43
N PHE A 417 -4.97 -23.19 14.22
CA PHE A 417 -4.79 -22.46 12.97
C PHE A 417 -5.94 -22.72 11.99
N VAL A 418 -6.31 -21.70 11.21
CA VAL A 418 -7.12 -21.82 10.00
C VAL A 418 -6.51 -20.94 8.91
N GLY A 419 -6.30 -21.49 7.72
CA GLY A 419 -5.71 -20.76 6.60
C GLY A 419 -5.57 -21.63 5.35
N TYR A 420 -4.70 -21.24 4.44
CA TYR A 420 -4.39 -22.00 3.22
C TYR A 420 -2.88 -22.04 2.94
N ASP A 421 -2.52 -22.97 2.06
CA ASP A 421 -1.30 -22.98 1.28
C ASP A 421 -1.66 -23.36 -0.18
N SER A 422 -0.70 -23.69 -1.03
CA SER A 422 -0.94 -24.12 -2.42
C SER A 422 -1.92 -25.29 -2.59
N GLY A 423 -2.14 -26.11 -1.55
CA GLY A 423 -3.13 -27.19 -1.53
C GLY A 423 -4.54 -26.78 -1.07
N GLY A 424 -4.81 -25.48 -0.93
CA GLY A 424 -6.12 -24.97 -0.48
C GLY A 424 -6.27 -24.89 1.03
N TRP A 425 -7.49 -24.60 1.49
CA TRP A 425 -7.80 -24.28 2.89
C TRP A 425 -7.77 -25.49 3.82
N PHE A 426 -7.33 -25.26 5.06
CA PHE A 426 -7.26 -26.25 6.14
C PHE A 426 -7.36 -25.62 7.53
N TRP A 427 -7.67 -26.46 8.52
CA TRP A 427 -7.33 -26.21 9.92
C TRP A 427 -6.09 -27.02 10.31
N GLU A 428 -5.35 -26.54 11.30
CA GLU A 428 -4.28 -27.28 11.99
C GLU A 428 -4.37 -26.98 13.50
N TYR A 429 -3.87 -27.86 14.35
CA TYR A 429 -3.47 -27.49 15.71
C TYR A 429 -2.09 -28.07 16.03
N LYS A 430 -1.35 -27.40 16.92
CA LYS A 430 -0.11 -27.92 17.52
C LYS A 430 -0.10 -27.73 19.04
N VAL A 431 0.49 -28.68 19.74
CA VAL A 431 0.86 -28.64 21.15
C VAL A 431 2.27 -29.22 21.29
N ASN A 432 3.21 -28.44 21.83
CA ASN A 432 4.64 -28.74 21.93
C ASN A 432 5.32 -29.11 20.59
N GLY A 433 4.68 -28.79 19.46
CA GLY A 433 5.10 -29.13 18.10
C GLY A 433 4.52 -30.43 17.54
N GLN A 434 3.72 -31.16 18.33
CA GLN A 434 2.94 -32.30 17.86
C GLN A 434 1.51 -31.84 17.52
N GLY A 435 0.90 -32.39 16.48
CA GLY A 435 -0.33 -31.80 15.94
C GLY A 435 -1.04 -32.66 14.91
N ASN A 436 -2.13 -32.14 14.38
CA ASN A 436 -2.87 -32.71 13.25
C ASN A 436 -3.49 -31.58 12.41
N TYR A 437 -3.81 -31.87 11.15
CA TYR A 437 -4.34 -30.91 10.19
C TYR A 437 -5.34 -31.54 9.22
N LEU A 438 -6.15 -30.72 8.55
CA LEU A 438 -7.01 -31.17 7.47
C LEU A 438 -6.18 -31.48 6.21
N SER A 439 -5.94 -32.77 5.97
CA SER A 439 -5.20 -33.27 4.81
C SER A 439 -6.06 -33.45 3.56
N ASN A 440 -7.33 -33.81 3.70
CA ASN A 440 -8.29 -33.86 2.60
C ASN A 440 -9.00 -32.50 2.47
N ARG A 441 -8.57 -31.69 1.50
CA ARG A 441 -9.00 -30.29 1.32
C ARG A 441 -9.83 -30.14 0.05
N SER A 442 -10.98 -29.48 0.16
CA SER A 442 -11.92 -29.29 -0.96
C SER A 442 -11.98 -27.85 -1.48
N VAL A 443 -11.76 -26.85 -0.61
CA VAL A 443 -11.80 -25.43 -0.98
C VAL A 443 -10.41 -24.96 -1.41
N GLN A 444 -10.31 -24.49 -2.65
CA GLN A 444 -9.05 -24.03 -3.24
C GLN A 444 -8.53 -22.75 -2.57
N ALA A 445 -7.23 -22.51 -2.69
CA ALA A 445 -6.61 -21.27 -2.23
C ALA A 445 -7.15 -20.07 -3.05
N PRO A 446 -7.24 -18.86 -2.48
CA PRO A 446 -7.59 -17.66 -3.23
C PRO A 446 -6.60 -17.37 -4.37
N THR A 447 -7.08 -16.71 -5.42
CA THR A 447 -6.25 -16.25 -6.55
C THR A 447 -5.72 -14.84 -6.29
N LYS A 448 -4.57 -14.50 -6.90
CA LYS A 448 -4.01 -13.14 -6.85
C LYS A 448 -5.04 -12.11 -7.34
N GLY A 449 -5.18 -11.00 -6.63
CA GLY A 449 -6.17 -9.96 -6.86
C GLY A 449 -7.59 -10.27 -6.38
N SER A 450 -7.88 -11.49 -5.90
CA SER A 450 -9.22 -11.83 -5.39
C SER A 450 -9.48 -11.21 -4.02
N THR A 451 -10.65 -10.58 -3.86
CA THR A 451 -11.15 -10.14 -2.54
C THR A 451 -11.85 -11.31 -1.85
N ASN A 452 -11.49 -11.54 -0.59
CA ASN A 452 -11.92 -12.68 0.21
C ASN A 452 -12.35 -12.23 1.60
N ARG A 453 -13.46 -12.77 2.10
CA ARG A 453 -13.94 -12.53 3.45
C ARG A 453 -13.92 -13.84 4.24
N LEU A 454 -12.86 -14.01 5.03
CA LEU A 454 -12.66 -15.14 5.94
C LEU A 454 -13.40 -14.87 7.24
N GLU A 455 -14.31 -15.77 7.63
CA GLU A 455 -14.94 -15.78 8.95
C GLU A 455 -14.50 -17.03 9.71
N ILE A 456 -14.12 -16.88 10.98
CA ILE A 456 -13.77 -17.99 11.87
C ILE A 456 -14.52 -17.81 13.19
N SER A 457 -15.12 -18.90 13.67
CA SER A 457 -15.59 -19.02 15.06
C SER A 457 -14.92 -20.21 15.74
N TYR A 458 -14.42 -19.97 16.94
CA TYR A 458 -13.96 -21.00 17.88
C TYR A 458 -14.73 -20.82 19.20
N LYS A 459 -15.17 -21.92 19.80
CA LYS A 459 -15.94 -21.91 21.06
C LYS A 459 -15.20 -22.65 22.17
N SER A 460 -15.55 -22.34 23.42
CA SER A 460 -14.99 -23.00 24.61
C SER A 460 -15.24 -24.52 24.69
N ASP A 461 -16.27 -25.02 24.00
CA ASP A 461 -16.54 -26.46 23.85
C ASP A 461 -15.67 -27.15 22.78
N GLY A 462 -14.84 -26.39 22.07
CA GLY A 462 -13.91 -26.85 21.04
C GLY A 462 -14.41 -26.77 19.61
N GLN A 463 -15.65 -26.34 19.35
CA GLN A 463 -16.15 -26.20 17.99
C GLN A 463 -15.40 -25.09 17.24
N LEU A 464 -14.65 -25.49 16.22
CA LEU A 464 -14.01 -24.64 15.22
C LEU A 464 -14.81 -24.72 13.90
N ASN A 465 -15.26 -23.56 13.42
CA ASN A 465 -15.94 -23.42 12.14
C ASN A 465 -15.30 -22.25 11.37
N ALA A 466 -15.16 -22.38 10.06
CA ALA A 466 -14.67 -21.31 9.22
C ALA A 466 -15.32 -21.29 7.84
N THR A 467 -15.50 -20.09 7.29
CA THR A 467 -15.98 -19.86 5.92
C THR A 467 -15.05 -18.89 5.19
N VAL A 468 -14.98 -18.99 3.87
CA VAL A 468 -14.49 -17.90 3.01
C VAL A 468 -15.59 -17.53 2.02
N ASN A 469 -15.92 -16.25 1.91
CA ASN A 469 -16.98 -15.75 1.02
C ASN A 469 -18.35 -16.45 1.23
N GLY A 470 -18.62 -16.94 2.45
CA GLY A 470 -19.82 -17.70 2.80
C GLY A 470 -19.75 -19.21 2.47
N GLN A 471 -18.70 -19.70 1.81
CA GLN A 471 -18.46 -21.12 1.60
C GLN A 471 -17.75 -21.71 2.83
N ASN A 472 -18.34 -22.76 3.45
CA ASN A 472 -17.69 -23.51 4.52
C ASN A 472 -16.37 -24.11 4.04
N LEU A 473 -15.30 -23.93 4.81
CA LEU A 473 -13.98 -24.50 4.53
C LEU A 473 -13.91 -25.99 4.88
N PHE A 474 -14.69 -26.42 5.87
CA PHE A 474 -14.77 -27.77 6.39
C PHE A 474 -16.01 -27.95 7.27
N ASP A 475 -16.43 -29.19 7.50
CA ASP A 475 -17.42 -29.53 8.54
C ASP A 475 -16.88 -29.17 9.94
N THR A 476 -17.78 -28.85 10.88
CA THR A 476 -17.45 -28.39 12.24
C THR A 476 -16.41 -29.27 12.92
N TYR A 477 -15.17 -28.78 13.01
CA TYR A 477 -14.09 -29.51 13.66
C TYR A 477 -14.17 -29.32 15.17
N THR A 478 -14.14 -30.40 15.95
CA THR A 478 -14.12 -30.31 17.42
C THR A 478 -12.71 -30.54 17.93
N VAL A 479 -12.06 -29.48 18.38
CA VAL A 479 -10.71 -29.51 18.96
C VAL A 479 -10.73 -30.35 20.24
N GLY A 480 -9.91 -31.40 20.28
CA GLY A 480 -9.90 -32.38 21.37
C GLY A 480 -9.54 -31.80 22.74
N THR A 481 -10.12 -32.34 23.81
CA THR A 481 -10.02 -31.81 25.19
C THR A 481 -8.59 -31.54 25.66
N GLU A 482 -7.64 -32.43 25.36
CA GLU A 482 -6.23 -32.29 25.73
C GLU A 482 -5.59 -31.04 25.11
N VAL A 483 -5.88 -30.76 23.83
CA VAL A 483 -5.41 -29.56 23.11
C VAL A 483 -6.01 -28.30 23.73
N ARG A 484 -7.31 -28.33 24.08
CA ARG A 484 -7.98 -27.19 24.72
C ARG A 484 -7.44 -26.90 26.11
N GLN A 485 -7.06 -27.93 26.86
CA GLN A 485 -6.42 -27.78 28.18
C GLN A 485 -4.99 -27.24 28.05
N ALA A 486 -4.19 -27.75 27.11
CA ALA A 486 -2.83 -27.30 26.86
C ALA A 486 -2.71 -25.84 26.35
N LEU A 487 -3.79 -25.33 25.74
CA LEU A 487 -3.93 -23.97 25.22
C LEU A 487 -5.01 -23.16 25.99
N ALA A 488 -5.37 -23.55 27.22
CA ALA A 488 -6.46 -22.91 27.96
C ALA A 488 -6.18 -21.43 28.27
N ASN A 489 -4.94 -21.12 28.66
CA ASN A 489 -4.49 -19.80 29.07
C ASN A 489 -4.08 -18.89 27.90
N ASP A 490 -3.88 -19.46 26.71
CA ASP A 490 -3.34 -18.75 25.55
C ASP A 490 -4.47 -18.00 24.83
N LYS A 491 -4.43 -16.66 24.86
CA LYS A 491 -5.53 -15.80 24.39
C LYS A 491 -5.25 -15.01 23.10
N ARG A 492 -3.98 -14.92 22.70
CA ARG A 492 -3.54 -14.19 21.49
C ARG A 492 -4.18 -14.77 20.23
N ILE A 493 -4.64 -13.86 19.38
CA ILE A 493 -5.01 -14.11 17.98
C ILE A 493 -3.98 -13.37 17.12
N ALA A 494 -3.53 -13.97 16.02
CA ALA A 494 -2.59 -13.37 15.10
C ALA A 494 -2.88 -13.76 13.65
N LEU A 495 -2.63 -12.86 12.71
CA LEU A 495 -2.48 -13.23 11.30
C LEU A 495 -1.09 -13.82 11.08
N LYS A 496 -1.02 -14.85 10.23
CA LYS A 496 0.18 -15.60 9.89
C LYS A 496 0.43 -15.47 8.39
N LEU A 497 1.61 -14.98 8.00
CA LEU A 497 2.08 -14.94 6.62
C LEU A 497 3.36 -15.79 6.51
N GLY A 498 3.34 -16.84 5.70
CA GLY A 498 4.44 -17.81 5.60
C GLY A 498 5.31 -17.61 4.36
N THR A 499 6.63 -17.66 4.54
CA THR A 499 7.59 -17.73 3.43
C THR A 499 8.08 -19.16 3.22
N TYR A 500 8.26 -19.61 1.97
CA TYR A 500 8.83 -20.92 1.65
C TYR A 500 9.78 -20.84 0.46
N GLY A 501 11.09 -20.95 0.71
CA GLY A 501 12.10 -20.51 -0.26
C GLY A 501 11.85 -19.05 -0.63
N GLN A 502 11.84 -18.73 -1.92
CA GLN A 502 11.53 -17.38 -2.41
C GLN A 502 10.01 -17.08 -2.47
N GLN A 503 9.13 -18.01 -2.07
CA GLN A 503 7.69 -17.80 -2.12
C GLN A 503 7.22 -16.98 -0.90
N LEU A 504 6.97 -15.69 -1.09
CA LEU A 504 6.41 -14.79 -0.08
C LEU A 504 4.87 -14.87 -0.05
N THR A 505 4.28 -14.62 1.13
CA THR A 505 2.85 -14.33 1.26
C THR A 505 2.63 -12.83 1.30
N LYS A 506 1.66 -12.29 0.54
CA LYS A 506 1.21 -10.89 0.60
C LYS A 506 -0.32 -10.83 0.66
N VAL A 507 -0.91 -10.06 1.56
CA VAL A 507 -2.35 -9.79 1.60
C VAL A 507 -2.65 -8.34 2.01
N ASN A 508 -3.68 -7.73 1.41
CA ASN A 508 -4.17 -6.41 1.82
C ASN A 508 -5.44 -6.60 2.66
N VAL A 509 -5.36 -6.46 3.97
CA VAL A 509 -6.50 -6.61 4.90
C VAL A 509 -7.27 -5.29 5.00
N VAL A 510 -8.59 -5.28 4.85
CA VAL A 510 -9.40 -4.05 4.99
C VAL A 510 -9.22 -3.45 6.40
N ALA A 511 -8.90 -2.16 6.47
CA ALA A 511 -8.73 -1.43 7.72
C ALA A 511 -10.10 -1.06 8.34
N ASP A 512 -10.18 -0.93 9.67
CA ASP A 512 -11.41 -0.47 10.34
C ASP A 512 -11.71 1.00 10.02
N ASN A 513 -10.65 1.83 9.94
CA ASN A 513 -10.77 3.23 9.62
C ASN A 513 -10.85 3.45 8.10
N GLN A 514 -12.05 3.75 7.61
CA GLN A 514 -12.33 4.17 6.22
C GLN A 514 -12.64 5.68 6.11
N ASP A 515 -12.42 6.47 7.17
CA ASP A 515 -12.65 7.92 7.14
C ASP A 515 -11.63 8.60 6.23
N GLY A 516 -12.08 9.56 5.43
CA GLY A 516 -11.27 10.31 4.46
C GLY A 516 -10.93 9.55 3.17
N VAL A 517 -11.21 8.24 3.09
CA VAL A 517 -11.03 7.45 1.86
C VAL A 517 -11.95 7.98 0.77
N LYS A 518 -11.38 8.37 -0.37
CA LYS A 518 -12.16 8.85 -1.53
C LYS A 518 -12.87 7.66 -2.18
N PRO A 519 -14.22 7.63 -2.29
CA PRO A 519 -14.90 6.60 -3.06
C PRO A 519 -14.41 6.60 -4.51
N VAL A 520 -14.45 5.43 -5.17
CA VAL A 520 -14.27 5.39 -6.63
C VAL A 520 -15.39 6.19 -7.27
N GLU A 521 -15.05 7.21 -8.06
CA GLU A 521 -16.00 7.74 -9.03
C GLU A 521 -16.23 6.65 -10.08
N THR A 522 -17.31 5.89 -9.91
CA THR A 522 -17.87 5.12 -11.00
C THR A 522 -18.27 6.11 -12.08
N THR A 523 -17.49 6.16 -13.17
CA THR A 523 -18.01 6.62 -14.46
C THR A 523 -19.34 5.91 -14.67
N ALA A 524 -20.43 6.66 -14.78
CA ALA A 524 -21.74 6.06 -14.91
C ALA A 524 -21.74 5.14 -16.13
N GLU A 525 -21.93 3.83 -15.93
CA GLU A 525 -22.37 2.94 -17.01
C GLU A 525 -23.58 3.59 -17.67
N ASP A 526 -23.62 3.64 -19.01
CA ASP A 526 -24.59 4.40 -19.80
C ASP A 526 -26.01 4.22 -19.24
N ALA A 527 -26.43 5.19 -18.43
CA ALA A 527 -27.62 5.06 -17.62
C ALA A 527 -28.82 5.18 -18.55
N ILE A 528 -29.36 4.03 -18.96
CA ILE A 528 -30.53 3.94 -19.85
C ILE A 528 -31.61 4.85 -19.28
N VAL A 529 -31.77 6.02 -19.90
CA VAL A 529 -32.65 7.08 -19.40
C VAL A 529 -34.04 6.49 -19.35
N LEU A 530 -34.62 6.44 -18.14
CA LEU A 530 -35.93 5.83 -17.91
C LEU A 530 -37.00 6.67 -18.61
N ASN A 531 -37.26 6.36 -19.88
CA ASN A 531 -38.25 7.04 -20.68
C ASN A 531 -39.65 6.49 -20.35
N ASP A 532 -40.20 6.95 -19.23
CA ASP A 532 -41.55 6.62 -18.76
C ASP A 532 -42.64 7.55 -19.34
N SER A 533 -42.33 8.38 -20.34
CA SER A 533 -43.26 9.34 -20.96
C SER A 533 -44.54 8.72 -21.52
N ASN A 534 -44.50 7.44 -21.89
CA ASN A 534 -45.65 6.67 -22.40
C ASN A 534 -46.32 5.79 -21.32
N VAL A 535 -45.91 5.88 -20.05
CA VAL A 535 -46.39 5.03 -18.95
C VAL A 535 -47.52 5.72 -18.17
N ALA A 536 -48.68 5.08 -18.13
CA ALA A 536 -49.88 5.62 -17.49
C ALA A 536 -49.90 5.33 -15.98
N TYR A 537 -49.30 6.22 -15.20
CA TYR A 537 -49.28 6.11 -13.73
C TYR A 537 -50.62 6.46 -13.06
N GLU A 538 -50.93 5.72 -11.99
CA GLU A 538 -51.97 6.04 -11.01
C GLU A 538 -51.36 6.23 -9.63
N THR A 539 -52.00 7.07 -8.80
CA THR A 539 -51.53 7.35 -7.43
C THR A 539 -52.54 6.79 -6.42
N LEU A 540 -52.10 5.82 -5.63
CA LEU A 540 -52.84 5.31 -4.48
C LEU A 540 -52.35 6.00 -3.22
N ALA A 541 -53.27 6.52 -2.41
CA ALA A 541 -52.95 7.29 -1.21
C ALA A 541 -53.70 6.76 0.02
N SER A 542 -53.08 6.94 1.18
CA SER A 542 -53.59 6.65 2.52
C SER A 542 -52.98 7.65 3.50
N ASP A 543 -53.55 7.77 4.70
CA ASP A 543 -53.16 8.75 5.72
C ASP A 543 -51.68 8.67 6.17
N VAL A 544 -50.96 7.61 5.80
CA VAL A 544 -49.56 7.32 6.19
C VAL A 544 -48.66 6.86 5.03
N LEU A 545 -49.17 6.76 3.80
CA LEU A 545 -48.37 6.38 2.62
C LEU A 545 -49.04 6.79 1.31
N THR A 546 -48.25 7.35 0.39
CA THR A 546 -48.65 7.56 -1.02
C THR A 546 -47.72 6.79 -1.95
N ALA A 547 -48.28 6.12 -2.96
CA ALA A 547 -47.56 5.28 -3.90
C ALA A 547 -48.02 5.52 -5.34
N LYS A 548 -47.07 5.67 -6.26
CA LYS A 548 -47.35 5.62 -7.72
C LYS A 548 -47.18 4.19 -8.24
N ILE A 549 -48.16 3.74 -8.99
CA ILE A 549 -48.21 2.43 -9.66
C ILE A 549 -48.39 2.64 -11.17
N ASP A 550 -47.71 1.83 -11.97
CA ASP A 550 -48.02 1.71 -13.40
C ASP A 550 -49.32 0.91 -13.58
N ARG A 551 -50.19 1.37 -14.49
CA ARG A 551 -51.45 0.69 -14.86
C ARG A 551 -51.25 -0.46 -15.86
N ALA A 552 -50.15 -0.48 -16.62
CA ALA A 552 -49.86 -1.54 -17.58
C ALA A 552 -49.24 -2.78 -16.91
N PHE A 553 -48.39 -2.59 -15.89
CA PHE A 553 -47.77 -3.67 -15.13
C PHE A 553 -47.67 -3.32 -13.64
N LEU A 554 -48.02 -4.25 -12.75
CA LEU A 554 -48.19 -3.98 -11.31
C LEU A 554 -46.85 -3.85 -10.55
N LYS A 555 -46.11 -2.77 -10.84
CA LYS A 555 -44.81 -2.43 -10.24
C LYS A 555 -44.90 -1.09 -9.52
N LEU A 556 -44.43 -1.06 -8.27
CA LEU A 556 -44.31 0.18 -7.49
C LEU A 556 -43.17 1.03 -8.05
N ALA A 557 -43.46 2.28 -8.42
CA ALA A 557 -42.45 3.18 -9.00
C ALA A 557 -41.48 3.74 -7.95
N ARG A 558 -42.02 4.17 -6.79
CA ARG A 558 -41.35 4.52 -5.53
C ARG A 558 -42.43 4.74 -4.44
N PRO A 559 -42.15 4.45 -3.15
CA PRO A 559 -42.93 5.02 -2.06
C PRO A 559 -42.58 6.51 -1.89
N ILE A 560 -43.57 7.32 -1.52
CA ILE A 560 -43.38 8.69 -1.05
C ILE A 560 -43.76 8.72 0.43
N VAL A 561 -42.84 9.22 1.26
CA VAL A 561 -42.96 9.36 2.72
C VAL A 561 -43.18 10.83 3.05
#